data_AF-A0A1H3N9V6-F1
#
_entry.id   AF-A0A1H3N9V6-F1
#
_cell.length_a   1.000
_cell.length_b   1.000
_cell.length_c   1.000
_cell.angle_alpha   90.00
_cell.angle_beta   90.00
_cell.angle_gamma   90.00
#
_symmetry.space_group_name_H-M   'P 1'
#
loop_
_entity.id
_entity.type
_entity.pdbx_description
1 polymer ?
#
loop_
_entity_poly.entity_id
_entity_poly.type
_entity_poly.pdbx_seq_one_letter_code
_entity_poly.pdbx_strand_id
1 'polypeptide(L)'
;MTAAGLMPGMSTEEELAHLRSLSGPAFDVNFLQLMIRHHQGGSAMAQDGAQHASQTVVRRLARSIAETQAAETQTMVEMLEVRGGSPLPKP
;
A
#
# COMPACT_ATOMS: atom_id res chain seq x y z
N MET A 1 2.62 18.36 -15.14
CA MET A 1 3.78 17.67 -14.55
C MET A 1 3.31 16.30 -14.14
N THR A 2 3.73 15.26 -14.85
CA THR A 2 3.42 13.87 -14.50
C THR A 2 4.17 13.50 -13.22
N ALA A 3 3.59 12.66 -12.37
CA ALA A 3 4.14 12.21 -11.08
C ALA A 3 5.44 11.36 -11.21
N ALA A 4 6.46 11.89 -11.88
CA ALA A 4 7.77 11.27 -12.04
C ALA A 4 8.61 11.56 -10.79
N GLY A 5 8.44 10.75 -9.74
CA GLY A 5 9.28 10.87 -8.54
C GLY A 5 8.78 10.21 -7.27
N LEU A 6 7.55 9.68 -7.24
CA LEU A 6 7.04 8.94 -6.08
C LEU A 6 7.30 7.44 -6.25
N MET A 7 7.68 6.76 -5.16
CA MET A 7 7.82 5.31 -5.13
C MET A 7 6.48 4.64 -5.47
N PRO A 8 6.47 3.45 -6.12
CA PRO A 8 5.24 2.75 -6.46
C PRO A 8 4.28 2.64 -5.26
N GLY A 9 3.00 2.96 -5.48
CA GLY A 9 1.95 2.86 -4.47
C GLY A 9 1.82 4.06 -3.52
N MET A 10 2.77 5.01 -3.52
CA MET A 10 2.67 6.21 -2.68
C MET A 10 1.48 7.09 -3.06
N SER A 11 0.74 7.53 -2.05
CA SER A 11 -0.34 8.51 -2.24
C SER A 11 0.22 9.89 -2.59
N THR A 12 -0.50 10.61 -3.45
CA THR A 12 -0.20 12.00 -3.78
C THR A 12 -0.63 12.94 -2.65
N GLU A 13 -0.15 14.18 -2.67
CA GLU A 13 -0.60 15.22 -1.73
C GLU A 13 -2.11 15.48 -1.86
N GLU A 14 -2.66 15.43 -3.07
CA GLU A 14 -4.09 15.60 -3.32
C GLU A 14 -4.91 14.47 -2.70
N GLU A 15 -4.47 13.21 -2.85
CA GLU A 15 -5.14 12.06 -2.23
C GLU A 15 -5.08 12.12 -0.70
N LEU A 16 -3.96 12.55 -0.13
CA LEU A 16 -3.84 12.74 1.32
C LEU A 16 -4.68 13.92 1.82
N ALA A 17 -4.78 15.00 1.05
CA ALA A 17 -5.66 16.12 1.37
C ALA A 17 -7.14 15.69 1.33
N HIS A 18 -7.52 14.91 0.33
CA HIS A 18 -8.86 14.32 0.24
C HIS A 18 -9.13 13.42 1.45
N LEU A 19 -8.24 12.48 1.78
CA LEU A 19 -8.39 11.62 2.94
C LEU A 19 -8.62 12.41 4.24
N ARG A 20 -7.86 13.49 4.47
CA ARG A 20 -7.99 14.36 5.66
C ARG A 20 -9.33 15.09 5.75
N SER A 21 -10.00 15.30 4.62
CA SER A 21 -11.33 15.93 4.58
C SER A 21 -12.47 14.96 4.90
N LEU A 22 -12.22 13.65 4.89
CA LEU A 22 -13.21 12.62 5.10
C LEU A 22 -13.33 12.25 6.59
N SER A 23 -14.48 11.71 6.95
CA SER A 23 -14.71 11.12 8.27
C SER A 23 -15.68 9.95 8.18
N GLY A 24 -15.73 9.12 9.23
CA GLY A 24 -16.65 7.99 9.32
C GLY A 24 -16.47 6.98 8.17
N PRO A 25 -17.55 6.36 7.66
CA PRO A 25 -17.46 5.31 6.64
C PRO A 25 -16.72 5.72 5.35
N ALA A 26 -16.83 6.98 4.94
CA ALA A 26 -16.14 7.47 3.76
C ALA A 26 -14.61 7.51 3.96
N PHE A 27 -14.17 7.88 5.17
CA PHE A 27 -12.76 7.82 5.55
C PHE A 27 -12.24 6.38 5.54
N ASP A 28 -12.97 5.44 6.15
CA ASP A 28 -12.56 4.02 6.20
C ASP A 28 -12.32 3.45 4.78
N VAL A 29 -13.27 3.69 3.86
CA VAL A 29 -13.16 3.22 2.48
C VAL A 29 -11.95 3.83 1.78
N ASN A 30 -11.76 5.15 1.88
CA ASN A 30 -10.65 5.82 1.22
C ASN A 30 -9.29 5.44 1.82
N PHE A 31 -9.21 5.29 3.15
CA PHE A 31 -8.02 4.82 3.84
C PHE A 31 -7.61 3.42 3.36
N LEU A 32 -8.55 2.47 3.33
CA LEU A 32 -8.30 1.11 2.86
C LEU A 32 -7.84 1.10 1.39
N GLN A 33 -8.50 1.87 0.53
CA GLN A 33 -8.13 2.01 -0.88
C GLN A 33 -6.68 2.48 -1.07
N LEU A 34 -6.29 3.54 -0.34
CA LEU A 34 -4.93 4.08 -0.42
C LEU A 34 -3.90 3.12 0.19
N MET A 35 -4.21 2.49 1.34
CA MET A 35 -3.28 1.60 2.03
C MET A 35 -3.06 0.28 1.29
N ILE A 36 -4.11 -0.27 0.63
CA ILE A 36 -3.98 -1.43 -0.26
C ILE A 36 -3.00 -1.11 -1.40
N ARG A 37 -3.17 0.04 -2.08
CA ARG A 37 -2.29 0.43 -3.19
C ARG A 37 -0.85 0.69 -2.71
N HIS A 38 -0.70 1.33 -1.54
CA HIS A 38 0.59 1.54 -0.90
C HIS A 38 1.32 0.23 -0.60
N HIS A 39 0.63 -0.73 0.01
CA HIS A 39 1.20 -2.04 0.33
C HIS A 39 1.52 -2.89 -0.90
N GLN A 40 0.74 -2.77 -1.98
CA GLN A 40 1.06 -3.45 -3.23
C GLN A 40 2.39 -2.95 -3.83
N GLY A 41 2.62 -1.63 -3.80
CA GLY A 41 3.89 -1.03 -4.21
C GLY A 41 5.05 -1.41 -3.27
N GLY A 42 4.82 -1.31 -1.96
CA GLY A 42 5.81 -1.65 -0.94
C GLY A 42 6.22 -3.13 -0.95
N SER A 43 5.27 -4.05 -1.17
CA SER A 43 5.54 -5.49 -1.26
C SER A 43 6.44 -5.81 -2.46
N ALA A 44 6.19 -5.21 -3.63
CA ALA A 44 7.04 -5.39 -4.81
C ALA A 44 8.48 -4.91 -4.56
N MET A 45 8.65 -3.74 -3.93
CA MET A 45 9.97 -3.23 -3.55
C MET A 45 10.66 -4.11 -2.50
N ALA A 46 9.91 -4.63 -1.54
CA ALA A 46 10.43 -5.49 -0.48
C ALA A 46 10.84 -6.87 -1.03
N GLN A 47 10.13 -7.40 -2.02
CA GLN A 47 10.53 -8.61 -2.74
C GLN A 47 11.87 -8.41 -3.45
N ASP A 48 12.06 -7.27 -4.12
CA ASP A 48 13.33 -6.93 -4.76
C ASP A 48 14.48 -6.86 -3.74
N GLY A 49 14.27 -6.15 -2.62
CA GLY A 49 15.25 -6.10 -1.52
C GLY A 49 15.57 -7.46 -0.91
N ALA A 50 14.58 -8.36 -0.82
CA ALA A 50 14.77 -9.71 -0.31
C ALA A 50 15.66 -10.58 -1.21
N GLN A 51 15.66 -10.30 -2.52
CA GLN A 51 16.44 -11.03 -3.53
C GLN A 51 17.84 -10.42 -3.70
N HIS A 52 17.94 -9.09 -3.72
CA HIS A 52 19.13 -8.39 -4.21
C HIS A 52 19.98 -7.71 -3.13
N ALA A 53 19.49 -7.54 -1.90
CA ALA A 53 20.28 -6.84 -0.88
C ALA A 53 21.55 -7.61 -0.47
N SER A 54 22.68 -6.92 -0.42
CA SER A 54 23.99 -7.50 -0.07
C SER A 54 24.08 -7.94 1.38
N GLN A 55 23.37 -7.26 2.29
CA GLN A 55 23.40 -7.55 3.72
C GLN A 55 22.29 -8.52 4.10
N THR A 56 22.65 -9.63 4.75
CA THR A 56 21.69 -10.66 5.18
C THR A 56 20.57 -10.10 6.08
N VAL A 57 20.88 -9.14 6.95
CA VAL A 57 19.88 -8.49 7.80
C VAL A 57 18.83 -7.72 6.99
N VAL A 58 19.26 -7.03 5.92
CA VAL A 58 18.37 -6.28 5.02
C VAL A 58 17.48 -7.24 4.24
N ARG A 59 18.03 -8.33 3.68
CA ARG A 59 17.20 -9.34 2.97
C ARG A 59 16.13 -9.95 3.87
N ARG A 60 16.47 -10.25 5.13
CA ARG A 60 15.52 -10.84 6.10
C ARG A 60 14.41 -9.86 6.44
N LEU A 61 14.75 -8.59 6.67
CA LEU A 61 13.78 -7.54 6.90
C LEU A 61 12.86 -7.37 5.67
N ALA A 62 13.43 -7.27 4.48
CA ALA A 62 12.67 -7.09 3.24
C ALA A 62 11.71 -8.27 2.98
N ARG A 63 12.14 -9.50 3.25
CA ARG A 63 11.24 -10.67 3.19
C ARG A 63 10.07 -10.56 4.16
N SER A 64 10.34 -10.22 5.42
CA SER A 64 9.30 -10.04 6.44
C SER A 64 8.30 -8.95 6.05
N ILE A 65 8.79 -7.83 5.49
CA ILE A 65 7.94 -6.75 4.98
C ILE A 65 7.05 -7.25 3.84
N ALA A 66 7.61 -7.96 2.86
CA ALA A 66 6.84 -8.47 1.72
C ALA A 66 5.71 -9.42 2.15
N GLU A 67 6.02 -10.34 3.07
CA GLU A 67 5.05 -11.30 3.61
C GLU A 67 3.95 -10.60 4.43
N THR A 68 4.35 -9.68 5.31
CA THR A 68 3.40 -8.94 6.16
C THR A 68 2.47 -8.06 5.32
N GLN A 69 3.02 -7.29 4.38
CA GLN A 69 2.20 -6.40 3.54
C GLN A 69 1.26 -7.19 2.61
N ALA A 70 1.64 -8.38 2.17
CA ALA A 70 0.75 -9.25 1.40
C ALA A 70 -0.44 -9.74 2.24
N ALA A 71 -0.19 -10.17 3.48
CA ALA A 71 -1.24 -10.62 4.40
C ALA A 71 -2.18 -9.46 4.83
N GLU A 72 -1.60 -8.29 5.11
CA GLU A 72 -2.37 -7.09 5.43
C GLU A 72 -3.21 -6.62 4.24
N THR A 73 -2.68 -6.72 3.01
CA THR A 73 -3.44 -6.40 1.80
C THR A 73 -4.68 -7.28 1.68
N GLN A 74 -4.56 -8.59 1.90
CA GLN A 74 -5.70 -9.51 1.86
C GLN A 74 -6.76 -9.12 2.90
N THR A 75 -6.33 -8.86 4.14
CA THR A 75 -7.22 -8.44 5.23
C THR A 75 -7.94 -7.12 4.89
N MET A 76 -7.22 -6.14 4.34
CA MET A 76 -7.80 -4.85 3.98
C MET A 76 -8.78 -4.94 2.80
N VAL A 77 -8.53 -5.84 1.83
CA VAL A 77 -9.47 -6.09 0.73
C VAL A 77 -10.80 -6.63 1.27
N GLU A 78 -10.76 -7.61 2.17
CA GLU A 78 -11.97 -8.16 2.83
C GLU A 78 -12.70 -7.06 3.62
N MET A 79 -11.97 -6.25 4.38
CA MET A 79 -12.55 -5.11 5.12
C MET A 79 -13.21 -4.07 4.19
N LEU A 80 -12.64 -3.86 3.00
CA LEU A 80 -13.13 -2.91 2.01
C LEU A 80 -14.38 -3.43 1.30
N GLU A 81 -14.41 -4.71 0.95
CA GLU A 81 -15.57 -5.38 0.35
C GLU A 81 -16.78 -5.34 1.28
N VAL A 82 -16.59 -5.65 2.57
CA VAL A 82 -17.65 -5.55 3.60
C VAL A 82 -18.22 -4.12 3.72
N ARG A 83 -17.43 -3.11 3.36
CA ARG A 83 -17.83 -1.69 3.34
C ARG A 83 -18.39 -1.22 1.99
N GLY A 84 -18.56 -2.14 1.03
CA GLY A 84 -19.08 -1.83 -0.31
C GLY A 84 -18.09 -1.09 -1.21
N GLY A 85 -16.80 -1.05 -0.85
CA GLY A 85 -15.75 -0.45 -1.67
C GLY A 85 -15.09 -1.46 -2.62
N SER A 86 -14.18 -0.95 -3.46
CA SER A 86 -13.33 -1.80 -4.30
C SER A 86 -11.91 -1.24 -4.36
N PRO A 87 -10.87 -2.10 -4.49
CA PRO A 87 -9.49 -1.66 -4.56
C PRO A 87 -9.24 -0.69 -5.71
N LEU A 88 -8.29 0.22 -5.52
CA LEU A 88 -7.76 1.04 -6.61
C LEU A 88 -6.95 0.18 -7.59
N PRO A 89 -6.72 0.64 -8.84
CA PRO A 89 -5.79 0.01 -9.75
C PRO A 89 -4.42 -0.20 -9.10
N LYS A 90 -3.81 -1.35 -9.37
CA LYS A 90 -2.45 -1.64 -8.91
C LYS A 90 -1.45 -0.64 -9.52
N PRO A 91 -0.41 -0.24 -8.76
CA PRO A 91 0.64 0.65 -9.26
C PRO A 91 1.52 -0.02 -10.33
#